data_AF-A0A090N6F1-F1
#
_entry.id   AF-A0A090N6F1-F1
#
_cell.length_a   1.000
_cell.length_b   1.000
_cell.length_c   1.000
_cell.angle_alpha   90.00
_cell.angle_beta   90.00
_cell.angle_gamma   90.00
#
_symmetry.space_group_name_H-M   'P 1'
#
loop_
_entity.id
_entity.type
_entity.pdbx_description
1 polymer ?
#
loop_
_entity_poly.entity_id
_entity_poly.type
_entity_poly.pdbx_seq_one_letter_code
_entity_poly.pdbx_strand_id
1 'polypeptide(L)'
;MRALRTREICQAILFATALTLGVPKGSAAESLSREAYLPHLGDLMNTMQARHLKLWFAGRSNNWPLAAYEVDLMMENFRDIAILYPNVPVADVEMLIGPTKDIGEAIKARDAVKFSETYKELTAACNSCHQAIGREYIVIQVPTASPFSNQVFPLKK
;
A
#
# COMPACT_ATOMS: atom_id res chain seq x y z
N MET A 1 16.60 94.01 -14.44
CA MET A 1 18.06 94.20 -14.28
C MET A 1 18.46 93.67 -12.91
N ARG A 2 19.48 92.79 -12.87
CA ARG A 2 20.28 92.30 -11.71
C ARG A 2 19.49 91.81 -10.48
N ALA A 3 19.31 90.49 -10.31
CA ALA A 3 20.30 89.49 -9.85
C ALA A 3 20.86 89.78 -8.45
N LEU A 4 20.70 88.81 -7.54
CA LEU A 4 21.73 88.13 -6.73
C LEU A 4 20.97 87.35 -5.62
N ARG A 5 21.10 86.00 -5.55
CA ARG A 5 22.09 85.26 -4.74
C ARG A 5 21.97 85.65 -3.26
N THR A 6 21.78 84.77 -2.28
CA THR A 6 22.25 83.38 -2.14
C THR A 6 21.71 82.80 -0.82
N ARG A 7 21.47 81.48 -0.82
CA ARG A 7 21.77 80.48 0.23
C ARG A 7 21.08 80.56 1.62
N GLU A 8 20.14 79.63 1.82
CA GLU A 8 19.75 79.01 3.10
C GLU A 8 20.06 77.50 2.93
N ILE A 9 21.18 76.95 3.41
CA ILE A 9 21.51 76.41 4.74
C ILE A 9 20.63 75.23 5.22
N CYS A 10 21.28 74.06 5.17
CA CYS A 10 21.22 72.88 6.06
C CYS A 10 19.92 72.08 6.24
N GLN A 11 19.81 71.05 5.38
CA GLN A 11 19.72 69.62 5.74
C GLN A 11 19.00 69.25 7.06
N ALA A 12 17.74 68.82 6.94
CA ALA A 12 17.14 67.84 7.83
C ALA A 12 17.37 66.44 7.23
N ILE A 13 18.19 65.61 7.87
CA ILE A 13 18.28 64.18 7.56
C ILE A 13 17.67 63.43 8.74
N LEU A 14 16.40 63.05 8.58
CA LEU A 14 15.76 61.99 9.36
C LEU A 14 15.91 60.69 8.57
N PHE A 15 16.91 59.86 8.90
CA PHE A 15 16.88 58.46 8.50
C PHE A 15 16.29 57.64 9.65
N ALA A 16 14.98 57.37 9.56
CA ALA A 16 14.35 56.33 10.35
C ALA A 16 14.84 54.97 9.82
N THR A 17 15.72 54.30 10.57
CA THR A 17 16.11 52.92 10.31
C THR A 17 14.92 52.00 10.58
N ALA A 18 14.28 51.53 9.50
CA ALA A 18 13.28 50.48 9.58
C ALA A 18 13.96 49.16 9.99
N LEU A 19 13.69 48.72 11.22
CA LEU A 19 14.05 47.40 11.72
C LEU A 19 13.18 46.38 10.97
N THR A 20 13.73 45.80 9.90
CA THR A 20 13.08 44.66 9.25
C THR A 20 13.27 43.45 10.15
N LEU A 21 12.20 43.07 10.86
CA LEU A 21 12.12 41.78 11.52
C LEU A 21 12.29 40.71 10.43
N GLY A 22 13.48 40.10 10.39
CA GLY A 22 13.73 38.91 9.59
C GLY A 22 12.78 37.82 10.04
N VAL A 23 11.75 37.56 9.23
CA VAL A 23 10.98 36.32 9.31
C VAL A 23 11.99 35.20 9.12
N PRO A 24 12.19 34.29 10.09
CA PRO A 24 13.00 33.12 9.81
C PRO A 24 12.27 32.37 8.70
N LYS A 25 12.94 32.15 7.58
CA LYS A 25 12.47 31.28 6.50
C LYS A 25 12.59 29.84 6.99
N GLY A 26 11.83 29.53 8.04
CA GLY A 26 11.59 28.19 8.52
C GLY A 26 10.62 27.54 7.56
N SER A 27 11.17 26.91 6.53
CA SER A 27 10.50 25.74 5.96
C SER A 27 11.49 24.59 5.98
N ALA A 28 11.78 24.11 7.19
CA ALA A 28 12.27 22.75 7.41
C ALA A 28 11.15 21.71 7.16
N ALA A 29 10.05 22.12 6.51
CA ALA A 29 8.85 21.32 6.25
C ALA A 29 8.52 21.16 4.74
N GLU A 30 9.21 21.85 3.81
CA GLU A 30 8.91 21.77 2.36
C GLU A 30 10.03 21.16 1.49
N SER A 31 10.72 20.13 1.96
CA SER A 31 11.35 19.19 1.00
C SER A 31 11.46 17.78 1.56
N LEU A 32 10.37 17.28 2.13
CA LEU A 32 9.97 15.94 1.71
C LEU A 32 9.27 16.16 0.36
N SER A 33 10.04 16.18 -0.72
CA SER A 33 9.46 15.88 -2.02
C SER A 33 8.76 14.53 -1.82
N ARG A 34 7.43 14.57 -1.82
CA ARG A 34 6.61 13.38 -1.65
C ARG A 34 6.64 12.67 -3.00
N GLU A 35 7.81 12.17 -3.40
CA GLU A 35 7.88 11.07 -4.35
C GLU A 35 6.94 10.01 -3.78
N ALA A 36 5.82 9.79 -4.46
CA ALA A 36 4.87 8.76 -4.06
C ALA A 36 5.65 7.44 -3.99
N TYR A 37 5.69 6.81 -2.81
CA TYR A 37 6.33 5.51 -2.66
C TYR A 37 5.60 4.52 -3.57
N LEU A 38 6.33 3.98 -4.55
CA LEU A 38 5.85 2.88 -5.38
C LEU A 38 6.37 1.57 -4.76
N PRO A 39 5.50 0.69 -4.24
CA PRO A 39 5.95 -0.54 -3.61
C PRO A 39 6.63 -1.44 -4.63
N HIS A 40 7.75 -2.06 -4.24
CA HIS A 40 8.42 -3.07 -5.06
C HIS A 40 7.53 -4.31 -5.18
N LEU A 41 7.69 -5.11 -6.24
CA LEU A 41 6.92 -6.35 -6.43
C LEU A 41 7.05 -7.28 -5.23
N GLY A 42 8.24 -7.35 -4.62
CA GLY A 42 8.48 -8.12 -3.40
C GLY A 42 7.66 -7.63 -2.20
N ASP A 43 7.40 -6.33 -2.08
CA ASP A 43 6.56 -5.78 -1.00
C ASP A 43 5.09 -6.15 -1.19
N LEU A 44 4.61 -6.09 -2.43
CA LEU A 44 3.26 -6.53 -2.80
C LEU A 44 3.09 -8.03 -2.59
N MET A 45 4.12 -8.84 -2.88
CA MET A 45 4.11 -10.28 -2.62
C MET A 45 4.17 -10.63 -1.13
N ASN A 46 4.95 -9.89 -0.33
CA ASN A 46 4.95 -10.06 1.12
C ASN A 46 3.58 -9.71 1.73
N THR A 47 2.97 -8.63 1.25
CA THR A 47 1.59 -8.26 1.60
C THR A 47 0.62 -9.37 1.22
N MET A 48 0.70 -9.88 -0.01
CA MET A 48 -0.12 -10.99 -0.49
C MET A 48 0.01 -12.24 0.39
N GLN A 49 1.24 -12.64 0.74
CA GLN A 49 1.48 -13.80 1.58
C GLN A 49 0.90 -13.62 3.00
N ALA A 50 0.99 -12.42 3.58
CA ALA A 50 0.34 -12.12 4.85
C ALA A 50 -1.19 -12.24 4.75
N ARG A 51 -1.80 -11.74 3.69
CA ARG A 51 -3.26 -11.84 3.45
C ARG A 51 -3.70 -13.27 3.23
N HIS A 52 -2.99 -14.03 2.39
CA HIS A 52 -3.22 -15.45 2.16
C HIS A 52 -3.18 -16.25 3.47
N LEU A 53 -2.24 -15.95 4.36
CA LEU A 53 -2.18 -16.56 5.69
C LEU A 53 -3.38 -16.17 6.56
N LYS A 54 -3.68 -14.86 6.64
CA LYS A 54 -4.79 -14.36 7.47
C LYS A 54 -6.13 -14.92 7.02
N LEU A 55 -6.33 -15.04 5.70
CA LEU A 55 -7.50 -15.64 5.07
C LEU A 55 -7.71 -17.08 5.57
N TRP A 56 -6.67 -17.91 5.64
CA TRP A 56 -6.78 -19.28 6.17
C TRP A 56 -7.32 -19.29 7.59
N PHE A 57 -6.68 -18.55 8.50
CA PHE A 57 -7.06 -18.57 9.90
C PHE A 57 -8.43 -17.94 10.14
N ALA A 58 -8.82 -16.94 9.35
CA ALA A 58 -10.16 -16.35 9.37
C ALA A 58 -11.23 -17.34 8.89
N GLY A 59 -11.02 -18.02 7.76
CA GLY A 59 -11.98 -19.01 7.26
C GLY A 59 -12.08 -20.25 8.15
N ARG A 60 -10.94 -20.77 8.65
CA ARG A 60 -10.92 -21.90 9.61
C ARG A 60 -11.59 -21.60 10.94
N SER A 61 -11.64 -20.33 11.35
CA SER A 61 -12.34 -19.89 12.55
C SER A 61 -13.81 -19.51 12.31
N ASN A 62 -14.31 -19.68 11.08
CA ASN A 62 -15.61 -19.21 10.62
C ASN A 62 -15.82 -17.69 10.81
N ASN A 63 -14.74 -16.90 10.83
CA ASN A 63 -14.79 -15.45 10.82
C ASN A 63 -14.95 -14.95 9.37
N TRP A 64 -16.14 -15.18 8.82
CA TRP A 64 -16.47 -14.86 7.44
C TRP A 64 -16.28 -13.38 7.08
N PRO A 65 -16.60 -12.39 7.95
CA PRO A 65 -16.29 -10.99 7.65
C PRO A 65 -14.80 -10.72 7.46
N LEU A 66 -13.95 -11.31 8.30
CA LEU A 66 -12.50 -11.17 8.14
C LEU A 66 -11.98 -11.93 6.92
N ALA A 67 -12.53 -13.11 6.62
CA ALA A 67 -12.17 -13.86 5.42
C ALA A 67 -12.54 -13.08 4.14
N ALA A 68 -13.73 -12.47 4.11
CA ALA A 68 -14.17 -11.61 3.01
C ALA A 68 -13.25 -10.39 2.84
N TYR A 69 -12.90 -9.74 3.95
CA TYR A 69 -11.96 -8.61 3.94
C TYR A 69 -10.59 -8.99 3.36
N GLU A 70 -10.02 -10.12 3.78
CA GLU A 70 -8.69 -10.53 3.28
C GLU A 70 -8.73 -10.94 1.80
N VAL A 71 -9.77 -11.63 1.33
CA VAL A 71 -9.87 -12.01 -0.10
C VAL A 71 -10.09 -10.79 -1.01
N ASP A 72 -10.88 -9.80 -0.57
CA ASP A 72 -11.07 -8.54 -1.32
C ASP A 72 -9.76 -7.78 -1.47
N LEU A 73 -8.96 -7.71 -0.41
CA LEU A 73 -7.64 -7.07 -0.45
C LEU A 73 -6.62 -7.85 -1.27
N MET A 74 -6.74 -9.18 -1.35
CA MET A 74 -5.92 -9.97 -2.29
C MET A 74 -6.27 -9.60 -3.73
N MET A 75 -7.56 -9.46 -4.07
CA MET A 75 -7.99 -9.01 -5.40
C MET A 75 -7.47 -7.61 -5.74
N GLU A 76 -7.51 -6.67 -4.79
CA GLU A 76 -6.91 -5.34 -4.96
C GLU A 76 -5.40 -5.43 -5.20
N ASN A 77 -4.68 -6.20 -4.40
CA ASN A 77 -3.24 -6.36 -4.54
C ASN A 77 -2.84 -6.99 -5.88
N PHE A 78 -3.64 -7.92 -6.44
CA PHE A 78 -3.44 -8.42 -7.81
C PHE A 78 -3.65 -7.34 -8.87
N ARG A 79 -4.64 -6.46 -8.70
CA ARG A 79 -4.83 -5.32 -9.61
C ARG A 79 -3.65 -4.35 -9.53
N ASP A 80 -3.15 -4.07 -8.33
CA ASP A 80 -1.97 -3.21 -8.14
C ASP A 80 -0.75 -3.78 -8.85
N ILE A 81 -0.53 -5.10 -8.77
CA ILE A 81 0.56 -5.77 -9.50
C ILE A 81 0.39 -5.62 -11.01
N ALA A 82 -0.81 -5.85 -11.53
CA ALA A 82 -1.08 -5.72 -12.96
C ALA A 82 -0.84 -4.29 -13.47
N ILE A 83 -1.12 -3.28 -12.64
CA ILE A 83 -0.90 -1.86 -12.98
C ILE A 83 0.58 -1.47 -12.88
N LEU A 84 1.25 -1.85 -11.79
CA LEU A 84 2.60 -1.38 -11.47
C LEU A 84 3.70 -2.21 -12.16
N TYR A 85 3.40 -3.45 -12.54
CA TYR A 85 4.36 -4.41 -13.08
C TYR A 85 3.88 -5.03 -14.40
N PRO A 86 3.70 -4.25 -15.48
CA PRO A 86 3.17 -4.75 -16.75
C PRO A 86 4.10 -5.77 -17.46
N ASN A 87 5.35 -5.87 -17.03
CA ASN A 87 6.33 -6.84 -17.54
C ASN A 87 6.28 -8.18 -16.79
N VAL A 88 5.55 -8.26 -15.66
CA VAL A 88 5.09 -9.56 -15.16
C VAL A 88 4.00 -9.98 -16.14
N PRO A 89 4.11 -11.14 -16.81
CA PRO A 89 3.16 -11.50 -17.85
C PRO A 89 1.73 -11.41 -17.30
N VAL A 90 0.92 -10.52 -17.88
CA VAL A 90 -0.45 -10.24 -17.38
C VAL A 90 -1.30 -11.52 -17.33
N ALA A 91 -1.03 -12.46 -18.24
CA ALA A 91 -1.62 -13.80 -18.25
C ALA A 91 -1.38 -14.57 -16.92
N ASP A 92 -0.25 -14.36 -16.25
CA ASP A 92 0.12 -15.02 -14.99
C ASP A 92 -0.57 -14.40 -13.77
N VAL A 93 -1.13 -13.18 -13.89
CA VAL A 93 -1.95 -12.56 -12.84
C VAL A 93 -3.43 -12.86 -13.07
N GLU A 94 -3.87 -12.88 -14.32
CA GLU A 94 -5.24 -13.25 -14.69
C GLU A 94 -5.60 -14.68 -14.25
N MET A 95 -4.64 -15.62 -14.30
CA MET A 95 -4.84 -16.99 -13.81
C MET A 95 -5.22 -17.08 -12.32
N LEU A 96 -4.97 -16.03 -11.53
CA LEU A 96 -5.30 -15.98 -10.10
C LEU A 96 -6.72 -15.45 -9.84
N ILE A 97 -7.35 -14.80 -10.82
CA ILE A 97 -8.68 -14.19 -10.69
C ILE A 97 -9.77 -15.26 -10.46
N GLY A 98 -9.71 -16.38 -11.22
CA GLY A 98 -10.65 -17.49 -11.06
C GLY A 98 -10.58 -18.11 -9.66
N PRO A 99 -9.43 -18.66 -9.24
CA PRO A 99 -9.27 -19.23 -7.90
C PRO A 99 -9.62 -18.27 -6.76
N THR A 100 -9.33 -16.97 -6.92
CA THR A 100 -9.67 -15.96 -5.91
C THR A 100 -11.18 -15.71 -5.84
N LYS A 101 -11.89 -15.75 -6.98
CA LYS A 101 -13.36 -15.71 -7.01
C LYS A 101 -13.97 -16.96 -6.37
N ASP A 102 -13.46 -18.14 -6.68
CA ASP A 102 -14.01 -19.41 -6.20
C ASP A 102 -13.97 -19.48 -4.66
N ILE A 103 -12.86 -19.07 -4.04
CA ILE A 103 -12.79 -18.97 -2.58
C ILE A 103 -13.69 -17.86 -2.03
N GLY A 104 -13.84 -16.74 -2.74
CA GLY A 104 -14.78 -15.67 -2.41
C GLY A 104 -16.23 -16.16 -2.38
N GLU A 105 -16.62 -17.01 -3.32
CA GLU A 105 -17.94 -17.66 -3.35
C GLU A 105 -18.14 -18.61 -2.17
N ALA A 106 -17.13 -19.40 -1.84
CA ALA A 106 -17.16 -20.27 -0.65
C ALA A 106 -17.32 -19.47 0.65
N ILE A 107 -16.62 -18.34 0.77
CA ILE A 107 -16.72 -17.41 1.92
C ILE A 107 -18.11 -16.81 2.00
N LYS A 108 -18.67 -16.35 0.87
CA LYS A 108 -20.03 -15.79 0.79
C LYS A 108 -21.09 -16.82 1.18
N ALA A 109 -20.90 -18.07 0.74
CA ALA A 109 -21.76 -19.20 1.10
C ALA A 109 -21.54 -19.70 2.54
N ARG A 110 -20.48 -19.24 3.22
CA ARG A 110 -20.05 -19.73 4.55
C ARG A 110 -19.83 -21.24 4.58
N ASP A 111 -19.36 -21.80 3.46
CA ASP A 111 -19.10 -23.21 3.32
C ASP A 111 -17.65 -23.52 3.71
N ALA A 112 -17.47 -24.07 4.91
CA ALA A 112 -16.14 -24.38 5.43
C ALA A 112 -15.42 -25.50 4.68
N VAL A 113 -16.17 -26.44 4.09
CA VAL A 113 -15.59 -27.54 3.29
C VAL A 113 -15.11 -26.97 1.98
N LYS A 114 -15.99 -26.27 1.25
CA LYS A 114 -15.63 -25.64 -0.02
C LYS A 114 -14.53 -24.61 0.15
N PHE A 115 -14.55 -23.81 1.23
CA PHE A 115 -13.48 -22.87 1.56
C PHE A 115 -12.12 -23.57 1.64
N SER A 116 -12.05 -24.69 2.36
CA SER A 116 -10.80 -25.43 2.55
C SER A 116 -10.26 -26.03 1.24
N GLU A 117 -11.15 -26.42 0.33
CA GLU A 117 -10.80 -26.90 -1.02
C GLU A 117 -10.30 -25.76 -1.90
N THR A 118 -11.09 -24.70 -2.05
CA THR A 118 -10.74 -23.53 -2.87
C THR A 118 -9.52 -22.78 -2.35
N TYR A 119 -9.24 -22.84 -1.04
CA TYR A 119 -7.99 -22.31 -0.48
C TYR A 119 -6.77 -23.06 -1.02
N LYS A 120 -6.83 -24.39 -1.09
CA LYS A 120 -5.73 -25.21 -1.64
C LYS A 120 -5.56 -24.95 -3.13
N GLU A 121 -6.66 -24.78 -3.86
CA GLU A 121 -6.64 -24.40 -5.28
C GLU A 121 -6.00 -23.03 -5.48
N LEU A 122 -6.35 -22.03 -4.66
CA LEU A 122 -5.69 -20.73 -4.67
C LEU A 122 -4.20 -20.83 -4.33
N THR A 123 -3.81 -21.61 -3.32
CA THR A 123 -2.40 -21.87 -3.01
C THR A 123 -1.65 -22.50 -4.19
N ALA A 124 -2.26 -23.48 -4.87
CA ALA A 124 -1.66 -24.09 -6.06
C ALA A 124 -1.50 -23.06 -7.18
N ALA A 125 -2.49 -22.20 -7.39
CA ALA A 125 -2.43 -21.13 -8.39
C ALA A 125 -1.30 -20.12 -8.08
N CYS A 126 -1.11 -19.73 -6.81
CA CYS A 126 0.04 -18.91 -6.41
C CYS A 126 1.38 -19.55 -6.81
N ASN A 127 1.53 -20.84 -6.55
CA ASN A 127 2.75 -21.58 -6.90
C ASN A 127 2.96 -21.70 -8.41
N SER A 128 1.89 -21.89 -9.19
CA SER A 128 1.98 -21.91 -10.66
C SER A 128 2.44 -20.57 -11.22
N CYS A 129 1.95 -19.45 -10.68
CA CYS A 129 2.42 -18.12 -11.05
C CYS A 129 3.92 -17.94 -10.72
N HIS A 130 4.34 -18.35 -9.52
CA HIS A 130 5.75 -18.30 -9.13
C HIS A 130 6.65 -19.11 -10.06
N GLN A 131 6.20 -20.29 -10.51
CA GLN A 131 6.92 -21.09 -11.50
C GLN A 131 6.99 -20.41 -12.87
N ALA A 132 5.88 -19.85 -13.35
CA ALA A 132 5.80 -19.20 -14.66
C ALA A 132 6.79 -18.03 -14.80
N ILE A 133 7.06 -17.32 -13.69
CA ILE A 133 7.96 -16.16 -13.67
C ILE A 133 9.40 -16.48 -13.21
N GLY A 134 9.78 -17.77 -13.13
CA GLY A 134 11.13 -18.20 -12.74
C GLY A 134 11.46 -17.95 -11.26
N ARG A 135 10.45 -18.02 -10.39
CA ARG A 135 10.53 -17.88 -8.94
C ARG A 135 10.03 -19.13 -8.20
N GLU A 136 10.18 -20.30 -8.80
CA GLU A 136 9.70 -21.60 -8.30
C GLU A 136 10.26 -21.98 -6.91
N TYR A 137 11.37 -21.36 -6.50
CA TYR A 137 11.96 -21.52 -5.18
C TYR A 137 11.12 -20.83 -4.06
N ILE A 138 10.14 -20.00 -4.40
CA ILE A 138 9.17 -19.41 -3.47
C ILE A 138 7.93 -20.32 -3.44
N VAL A 139 7.93 -21.32 -2.55
CA VAL A 139 6.84 -22.28 -2.43
C VAL A 139 5.88 -21.88 -1.32
N ILE A 140 4.62 -21.63 -1.68
CA ILE A 140 3.52 -21.35 -0.76
C ILE A 140 2.85 -22.66 -0.33
N GLN A 141 2.51 -22.77 0.95
CA GLN A 141 1.77 -23.89 1.52
C GLN A 141 0.57 -23.41 2.31
N VAL A 142 -0.35 -24.32 2.63
CA VAL A 142 -1.37 -24.05 3.65
C VAL A 142 -0.68 -23.82 4.99
N PRO A 143 -0.90 -22.68 5.66
CA PRO A 143 -0.16 -22.35 6.87
C PRO A 143 -0.56 -23.26 8.02
N THR A 144 0.45 -23.75 8.75
CA THR A 144 0.29 -24.65 9.90
C THR A 144 0.25 -23.90 11.23
N ALA A 145 0.79 -22.68 11.27
CA ALA A 145 0.78 -21.77 12.42
C ALA A 145 0.69 -20.32 11.95
N SER A 146 0.20 -19.44 12.82
CA SER A 146 0.13 -18.00 12.55
C SER A 146 1.23 -17.27 13.32
N PRO A 147 2.11 -16.49 12.66
CA PRO A 147 3.05 -15.60 13.35
C PRO A 147 2.37 -14.35 13.91
N PHE A 148 1.10 -14.08 13.53
CA PHE A 148 0.32 -12.93 14.02
C PHE A 148 -0.26 -13.23 15.41
N SER A 149 0.62 -13.34 16.40
CA SER A 149 0.25 -13.59 17.81
C SER A 149 -0.55 -12.45 18.46
N ASN A 150 -0.61 -11.29 17.80
CA ASN A 150 -1.34 -10.10 18.23
C ASN A 150 -2.72 -9.94 17.55
N GLN A 151 -3.17 -10.92 16.75
CA GLN A 151 -4.48 -10.88 16.07
C GLN A 151 -5.35 -12.05 16.52
N VAL A 152 -6.57 -11.75 16.97
CA VAL A 152 -7.59 -12.76 17.28
C VAL A 152 -8.38 -13.07 16.00
N PHE A 153 -8.24 -14.29 15.48
CA PHE A 153 -8.95 -14.73 14.28
C PHE A 153 -10.38 -15.20 14.51
N PRO A 154 -10.73 -15.89 15.61
CA PRO A 154 -12.12 -16.19 15.90
C PRO A 154 -12.97 -14.93 16.04
N LEU A 155 -14.22 -14.99 15.57
CA LEU A 155 -15.17 -13.89 15.73
C LEU A 155 -15.41 -13.65 17.23
N LYS A 156 -15.20 -12.42 17.70
CA LYS A 156 -15.61 -12.02 19.05
C LYS A 156 -17.13 -11.89 19.08
N LYS A 157 -17.76 -12.56 20.03
CA LYS A 157 -19.20 -12.45 20.29
C LYS A 157 -19.50 -11.20 21.11
#